data_AF-A0A934RQB5-F1
#
_entry.id   AF-A0A934RQB5-F1
#
_cell.length_a   1.000
_cell.length_b   1.000
_cell.length_c   1.000
_cell.angle_alpha   90.00
_cell.angle_beta   90.00
_cell.angle_gamma   90.00
#
_symmetry.space_group_name_H-M   'P 1'
#
loop_
_entity.id
_entity.type
_entity.pdbx_description
1 polymer ?
#
loop_
_entity_poly.entity_id
_entity_poly.type
_entity_poly.pdbx_seq_one_letter_code
_entity_poly.pdbx_strand_id
1 'polypeptide(L)'
;MQKEGKSVVVIGGGVVGLASAYYLTKAGRRVTVVERDASLASGCSEGNAGMIVPSHFIPLAAPGVIGQGLKWMLNPKSPFFLRPRLDPALARWLWLFARHANAGHVKRSEELLRDLGLESRRLHVELARASGFSLQERGLLMLCQSEAGLAEEAEVAEEAKRLGLQVEVFGKERLRDFEPDARVEALGGVWFEQDCHLRPLDFVEALRQEIAAAGGVFLAEEGTDFVEKNGRVVALRTTKGSEVAGDQFVLAGGIASLSLAKRLGLKLPMQGGKGYSLTLKKPRKAVQICSLLKEGRVAVTPMGDSLRVAGTMEICGSDTSLNRTRLQGVIESFCRFYPDFSPEDFVGIEPWVGLRPCSPDGLPYLGRVPGRENVIIATGHAMMGLSLAPVTGSLVEKIVAGDAPGIEIAGLNPTRFG
;
A
#
# COMPACT_ATOMS: atom_id res chain seq x y z
N MET A 1 41.29 1.09 1.52
CA MET A 1 40.44 2.28 1.37
C MET A 1 38.99 1.86 1.52
N GLN A 2 38.39 2.10 2.69
CA GLN A 2 36.94 1.97 2.87
C GLN A 2 36.28 2.95 1.88
N LYS A 3 35.43 2.46 0.97
CA LYS A 3 34.55 3.35 0.19
C LYS A 3 33.70 4.09 1.22
N GLU A 4 33.97 5.36 1.48
CA GLU A 4 33.04 6.21 2.21
C GLU A 4 31.68 6.09 1.51
N GLY A 5 30.69 5.53 2.21
CA GLY A 5 29.39 5.24 1.62
C GLY A 5 28.74 6.53 1.11
N LYS A 6 28.35 6.56 -0.19
CA LYS A 6 27.53 7.63 -0.76
C LYS A 6 26.36 7.95 0.18
N SER A 7 26.11 9.24 0.39
CA SER A 7 25.00 9.74 1.18
C SER A 7 23.69 9.68 0.38
N VAL A 8 22.62 9.22 1.01
CA VAL A 8 21.29 9.09 0.37
C VAL A 8 20.25 9.80 1.22
N VAL A 9 19.52 10.73 0.61
CA VAL A 9 18.40 11.43 1.23
C VAL A 9 17.11 10.74 0.81
N VAL A 10 16.39 10.15 1.77
CA VAL A 10 15.08 9.53 1.55
C VAL A 10 14.00 10.50 1.98
N ILE A 11 13.10 10.86 1.06
CA ILE A 11 12.07 11.89 1.23
C ILE A 11 10.73 11.18 1.44
N GLY A 12 10.23 11.22 2.66
CA GLY A 12 9.04 10.49 3.11
C GLY A 12 9.41 9.35 4.07
N GLY A 13 8.79 9.36 5.25
CA GLY A 13 8.98 8.41 6.33
C GLY A 13 7.86 7.37 6.44
N GLY A 14 7.08 7.17 5.37
CA GLY A 14 6.14 6.05 5.29
C GLY A 14 6.83 4.71 5.01
N VAL A 15 6.07 3.61 5.00
CA VAL A 15 6.61 2.23 4.86
C VAL A 15 7.54 2.04 3.65
N VAL A 16 7.26 2.68 2.51
CA VAL A 16 8.12 2.60 1.31
C VAL A 16 9.44 3.34 1.51
N GLY A 17 9.39 4.53 2.10
CA GLY A 17 10.59 5.31 2.40
C GLY A 17 11.45 4.63 3.46
N LEU A 18 10.84 4.14 4.54
CA LEU A 18 11.56 3.41 5.58
C LEU A 18 12.14 2.09 5.08
N ALA A 19 11.42 1.32 4.26
CA ALA A 19 12.00 0.12 3.67
C ALA A 19 13.18 0.47 2.75
N SER A 20 13.08 1.55 1.96
CA SER A 20 14.19 2.03 1.14
C SER A 20 15.39 2.42 2.00
N ALA A 21 15.17 3.20 3.06
CA ALA A 21 16.21 3.60 4.00
C ALA A 21 16.86 2.39 4.69
N TYR A 22 16.08 1.40 5.10
CA TYR A 22 16.55 0.16 5.72
C TYR A 22 17.51 -0.62 4.82
N TYR A 23 17.14 -0.89 3.56
CA TYR A 23 18.03 -1.64 2.66
C TYR A 23 19.27 -0.82 2.31
N LEU A 24 19.15 0.50 2.16
CA LEU A 24 20.28 1.39 1.94
C LEU A 24 21.26 1.41 3.13
N THR A 25 20.78 1.45 4.37
CA THR A 25 21.66 1.38 5.55
C THR A 25 22.31 -0.01 5.69
N LYS A 26 21.58 -1.10 5.42
CA LYS A 26 22.16 -2.47 5.37
C LYS A 26 23.26 -2.59 4.31
N ALA A 27 23.14 -1.86 3.19
CA ALA A 27 24.17 -1.75 2.16
C ALA A 27 25.32 -0.78 2.52
N GLY A 28 25.38 -0.27 3.76
CA GLY A 28 26.44 0.62 4.25
C GLY A 28 26.36 2.06 3.73
N ARG A 29 25.20 2.52 3.25
CA ARG A 29 25.00 3.91 2.84
C ARG A 29 24.72 4.79 4.07
N ARG A 30 25.17 6.05 4.01
CA ARG A 30 24.78 7.07 4.98
C ARG A 30 23.40 7.58 4.60
N VAL A 31 22.39 7.33 5.41
CA VAL A 31 21.00 7.66 5.09
C VAL A 31 20.46 8.78 5.97
N THR A 32 19.82 9.76 5.35
CA THR A 32 19.00 10.77 6.02
C THR A 32 17.57 10.64 5.55
N VAL A 33 16.64 10.33 6.45
CA VAL A 33 15.20 10.32 6.19
C VAL A 33 14.62 11.68 6.53
N VAL A 34 13.98 12.33 5.57
CA VAL A 34 13.29 13.61 5.74
C VAL A 34 11.78 13.36 5.70
N GLU A 35 11.12 13.58 6.82
CA GLU A 35 9.67 13.39 7.00
C GLU A 35 9.10 14.55 7.80
N ARG A 36 7.94 15.08 7.40
CA ARG A 36 7.33 16.26 8.05
C ARG A 36 6.85 15.96 9.48
N ASP A 37 6.47 14.71 9.75
CA ASP A 37 6.03 14.27 11.07
C ASP A 37 7.09 13.40 11.75
N ALA A 38 7.63 13.91 12.86
CA ALA A 38 8.66 13.23 13.65
C ALA A 38 8.22 11.85 14.18
N SER A 39 6.92 11.62 14.36
CA SER A 39 6.41 10.35 14.89
C SER A 39 6.53 9.21 13.88
N LEU A 40 6.66 9.52 12.58
CA LEU A 40 6.54 8.58 11.45
C LEU A 40 5.22 7.79 11.45
N ALA A 41 4.28 8.16 12.31
CA ALA A 41 3.00 7.52 12.52
C ALA A 41 1.86 8.29 11.85
N SER A 42 2.15 9.08 10.81
CA SER A 42 1.13 9.76 10.02
C SER A 42 1.08 9.29 8.56
N GLY A 43 -0.07 9.54 7.95
CA GLY A 43 -0.34 9.18 6.56
C GLY A 43 -0.72 7.71 6.40
N CYS A 44 -0.65 7.21 5.16
CA CYS A 44 -1.27 5.94 4.78
C CYS A 44 -0.69 4.69 5.43
N SER A 45 0.52 4.78 5.98
CA SER A 45 1.19 3.67 6.66
C SER A 45 0.46 3.30 7.95
N GLU A 46 0.05 4.29 8.73
CA GLU A 46 -0.60 4.13 10.05
C GLU A 46 -1.96 3.42 9.92
N GLY A 47 -2.83 3.96 9.07
CA GLY A 47 -4.18 3.46 8.87
C GLY A 47 -4.30 2.32 7.85
N ASN A 48 -3.19 1.74 7.42
CA ASN A 48 -3.21 0.59 6.53
C ASN A 48 -3.94 -0.60 7.19
N ALA A 49 -4.56 -1.45 6.38
CA ALA A 49 -5.24 -2.65 6.86
C ALA A 49 -4.28 -3.72 7.42
N GLY A 50 -2.97 -3.63 7.18
CA GLY A 50 -1.99 -4.55 7.75
C GLY A 50 -1.80 -5.85 6.98
N MET A 51 -2.32 -5.96 5.76
CA MET A 51 -2.26 -7.19 4.96
C MET A 51 -1.03 -7.19 4.03
N ILE A 52 -0.39 -8.35 3.94
CA ILE A 52 0.70 -8.65 2.99
C ILE A 52 0.14 -9.67 2.01
N VAL A 53 -0.05 -9.26 0.76
CA VAL A 53 -0.97 -9.93 -0.17
C VAL A 53 -0.32 -10.25 -1.52
N PRO A 54 0.57 -11.26 -1.59
CA PRO A 54 0.98 -11.85 -2.86
C PRO A 54 -0.19 -12.26 -3.76
N SER A 55 -1.35 -12.58 -3.17
CA SER A 55 -2.60 -12.86 -3.88
C SER A 55 -3.16 -11.72 -4.74
N HIS A 56 -2.74 -10.47 -4.52
CA HIS A 56 -3.29 -9.31 -5.22
C HIS A 56 -2.52 -9.00 -6.52
N PHE A 57 -2.51 -9.97 -7.44
CA PHE A 57 -1.87 -9.86 -8.75
C PHE A 57 -2.74 -9.15 -9.81
N ILE A 58 -4.02 -8.92 -9.53
CA ILE A 58 -4.91 -8.17 -10.42
C ILE A 58 -4.77 -6.65 -10.11
N PRO A 59 -4.33 -5.82 -11.07
CA PRO A 59 -4.19 -4.39 -10.85
C PRO A 59 -5.55 -3.70 -10.63
N LEU A 60 -5.53 -2.53 -9.97
CA LEU A 60 -6.73 -1.72 -9.74
C LEU A 60 -7.49 -1.40 -11.04
N ALA A 61 -6.77 -1.20 -12.14
CA ALA A 61 -7.33 -1.03 -13.47
C ALA A 61 -7.54 -2.40 -14.13
N ALA A 62 -8.69 -3.03 -13.87
CA ALA A 62 -9.07 -4.32 -14.43
C ALA A 62 -10.37 -4.23 -15.26
N PRO A 63 -10.69 -5.23 -16.10
CA PRO A 63 -11.97 -5.30 -16.80
C PRO A 63 -13.17 -5.13 -15.86
N GLY A 64 -14.23 -4.47 -16.33
CA GLY A 64 -15.49 -4.34 -15.60
C GLY A 64 -15.50 -3.31 -14.47
N VAL A 65 -14.34 -2.89 -13.93
CA VAL A 65 -14.26 -1.98 -12.78
C VAL A 65 -14.89 -0.60 -13.04
N ILE A 66 -14.89 -0.13 -14.31
CA ILE A 66 -15.52 1.14 -14.68
C ILE A 66 -17.05 1.05 -14.56
N GLY A 67 -17.65 0.02 -15.17
CA GLY A 67 -19.10 -0.19 -15.12
C GLY A 67 -19.58 -0.42 -13.69
N GLN A 68 -18.82 -1.22 -12.93
CA GLN A 68 -19.08 -1.44 -11.51
C GLN A 68 -18.93 -0.14 -10.70
N GLY A 69 -17.92 0.68 -10.99
CA GLY A 69 -17.71 1.99 -10.39
C GLY A 69 -18.88 2.95 -10.61
N LEU A 70 -19.42 3.02 -11.83
CA LEU A 70 -20.60 3.82 -12.15
C LEU A 70 -21.84 3.34 -11.38
N LYS A 71 -22.08 2.03 -11.32
CA LYS A 71 -23.16 1.44 -10.51
C LYS A 71 -23.02 1.80 -9.03
N TRP A 72 -21.79 1.73 -8.52
CA TRP A 72 -21.45 2.06 -7.14
C TRP A 72 -21.63 3.54 -6.80
N MET A 73 -21.40 4.46 -7.74
CA MET A 73 -21.63 5.89 -7.52
C MET A 73 -23.10 6.25 -7.20
N LEU A 74 -24.05 5.39 -7.58
CA LEU A 74 -25.48 5.57 -7.29
C LEU A 74 -25.87 5.25 -5.84
N ASN A 75 -24.98 4.58 -5.08
CA ASN A 75 -25.24 4.21 -3.69
C ASN A 75 -24.31 4.99 -2.73
N PRO A 76 -24.85 5.81 -1.81
CA PRO A 76 -24.03 6.62 -0.90
C PRO A 76 -23.25 5.79 0.14
N LYS A 77 -23.64 4.54 0.40
CA LYS A 77 -22.92 3.59 1.28
C LYS A 77 -21.95 2.66 0.52
N SER A 78 -21.79 2.86 -0.79
CA SER A 78 -20.96 2.02 -1.65
C SER A 78 -19.46 2.01 -1.25
N PRO A 79 -18.73 0.91 -1.54
CA PRO A 79 -17.28 0.83 -1.33
C PRO A 79 -16.44 1.73 -2.25
N PHE A 80 -17.03 2.37 -3.26
CA PHE A 80 -16.31 3.25 -4.17
C PHE A 80 -17.06 4.55 -4.45
N PHE A 81 -16.30 5.64 -4.58
CA PHE A 81 -16.81 6.93 -5.05
C PHE A 81 -15.78 7.69 -5.85
N LEU A 82 -16.23 8.35 -6.91
CA LEU A 82 -15.45 9.34 -7.65
C LEU A 82 -16.14 10.69 -7.49
N ARG A 83 -15.48 11.67 -6.87
CA ARG A 83 -16.02 13.02 -6.71
C ARG A 83 -15.88 13.77 -8.05
N PRO A 84 -16.98 14.10 -8.76
CA PRO A 84 -16.87 14.85 -10.01
C PRO A 84 -16.31 16.25 -9.74
N ARG A 85 -15.33 16.67 -10.55
CA ARG A 85 -14.69 17.99 -10.45
C ARG A 85 -14.08 18.40 -11.79
N LEU A 86 -14.06 19.70 -12.05
CA LEU A 86 -13.42 20.29 -13.23
C LEU A 86 -11.91 20.39 -12.98
N ASP A 87 -11.21 19.25 -13.08
CA ASP A 87 -9.78 19.14 -12.87
C ASP A 87 -9.10 18.40 -14.03
N PRO A 88 -8.21 19.06 -14.81
CA PRO A 88 -7.47 18.41 -15.89
C PRO A 88 -6.60 17.21 -15.44
N ALA A 89 -6.06 17.25 -14.22
CA ALA A 89 -5.28 16.14 -13.69
C ALA A 89 -6.15 14.91 -13.42
N LEU A 90 -7.38 15.12 -12.91
CA LEU A 90 -8.36 14.06 -12.79
C LEU A 90 -8.82 13.52 -14.14
N ALA A 91 -9.12 14.40 -15.11
CA ALA A 91 -9.54 13.98 -16.45
C ALA A 91 -8.47 13.11 -17.13
N ARG A 92 -7.19 13.52 -17.06
CA ARG A 92 -6.07 12.72 -17.55
C ARG A 92 -5.95 11.38 -16.81
N TRP A 93 -6.11 11.37 -15.49
CA TRP A 93 -6.07 10.14 -14.71
C TRP A 93 -7.20 9.19 -15.10
N LEU A 94 -8.43 9.67 -15.27
CA LEU A 94 -9.58 8.88 -15.69
C LEU A 94 -9.41 8.30 -17.10
N TRP A 95 -8.90 9.11 -18.04
CA TRP A 95 -8.60 8.64 -19.39
C TRP A 95 -7.52 7.54 -19.39
N LEU A 96 -6.43 7.73 -18.63
CA LEU A 96 -5.39 6.71 -18.48
C LEU A 96 -5.94 5.45 -17.80
N PHE A 97 -6.73 5.60 -16.73
CA PHE A 97 -7.35 4.49 -16.01
C PHE A 97 -8.26 3.68 -16.94
N ALA A 98 -9.11 4.35 -17.71
CA ALA A 98 -9.97 3.69 -18.68
C ALA A 98 -9.19 2.94 -19.77
N ARG A 99 -8.06 3.51 -20.22
CA ARG A 99 -7.17 2.86 -21.20
C ARG A 99 -6.52 1.58 -20.65
N HIS A 100 -6.30 1.48 -19.34
CA HIS A 100 -5.64 0.32 -18.71
C HIS A 100 -6.64 -0.66 -18.07
N ALA A 101 -7.92 -0.31 -17.93
CA ALA A 101 -8.97 -1.19 -17.39
C ALA A 101 -9.41 -2.28 -18.40
N ASN A 102 -8.47 -3.15 -18.82
CA ASN A 102 -8.70 -4.23 -19.79
C ASN A 102 -7.85 -5.48 -19.49
N ALA A 103 -8.23 -6.62 -20.08
CA ALA A 103 -7.62 -7.91 -19.80
C ALA A 103 -6.15 -7.99 -20.25
N GLY A 104 -5.80 -7.25 -21.32
CA GLY A 104 -4.41 -7.18 -21.78
C GLY A 104 -3.49 -6.50 -20.78
N HIS A 105 -3.97 -5.51 -20.03
CA HIS A 105 -3.20 -4.89 -18.95
C HIS A 105 -2.99 -5.84 -17.77
N VAL A 106 -4.05 -6.56 -17.37
CA VAL A 106 -3.97 -7.57 -16.31
C VAL A 106 -2.92 -8.63 -16.67
N LYS A 107 -3.01 -9.24 -17.86
CA LYS A 107 -2.07 -10.26 -18.33
C LYS A 107 -0.61 -9.78 -18.37
N ARG A 108 -0.37 -8.50 -18.68
CA ARG A 108 1.00 -7.93 -18.69
C ARG A 108 1.53 -7.59 -17.30
N SER A 109 0.65 -7.51 -16.30
CA SER A 109 0.99 -7.01 -14.96
C SER A 109 0.96 -8.09 -13.89
N GLU A 110 0.20 -9.17 -14.09
CA GLU A 110 -0.05 -10.19 -13.07
C GLU A 110 1.22 -10.91 -12.62
N GLU A 111 2.10 -11.30 -13.56
CA GLU A 111 3.37 -11.95 -13.22
C GLU A 111 4.29 -11.00 -12.44
N LEU A 112 4.36 -9.74 -12.86
CA LEU A 112 5.13 -8.71 -12.17
C LEU A 112 4.61 -8.50 -10.74
N LEU A 113 3.30 -8.34 -10.57
CA LEU A 113 2.69 -8.12 -9.26
C LEU A 113 2.83 -9.35 -8.37
N ARG A 114 2.68 -10.57 -8.91
CA ARG A 114 2.96 -11.82 -8.21
C ARG A 114 4.42 -11.86 -7.73
N ASP A 115 5.38 -11.63 -8.63
CA ASP A 115 6.82 -11.76 -8.32
C ASP A 115 7.24 -10.74 -7.27
N LEU A 116 6.77 -9.49 -7.40
CA LEU A 116 6.97 -8.46 -6.38
C LEU A 116 6.31 -8.87 -5.06
N GLY A 117 5.07 -9.39 -5.11
CA GLY A 117 4.32 -9.80 -3.93
C GLY A 117 5.02 -10.94 -3.15
N LEU A 118 5.40 -12.01 -3.85
CA LEU A 118 6.08 -13.17 -3.26
C LEU A 118 7.46 -12.81 -2.70
N GLU A 119 8.26 -12.03 -3.44
CA GLU A 119 9.56 -11.58 -2.94
C GLU A 119 9.38 -10.65 -1.74
N SER A 120 8.40 -9.74 -1.77
CA SER A 120 8.13 -8.86 -0.64
C SER A 120 7.64 -9.63 0.59
N ARG A 121 6.84 -10.69 0.42
CA ARG A 121 6.45 -11.61 1.50
C ARG A 121 7.68 -12.27 2.11
N ARG A 122 8.58 -12.82 1.28
CA ARG A 122 9.84 -13.44 1.74
C ARG A 122 10.65 -12.46 2.60
N LEU A 123 10.79 -11.22 2.12
CA LEU A 123 11.50 -10.16 2.82
C LEU A 123 10.79 -9.71 4.12
N HIS A 124 9.45 -9.66 4.14
CA HIS A 124 8.68 -9.42 5.37
C HIS A 124 8.95 -10.48 6.44
N VAL A 125 8.98 -11.76 6.06
CA VAL A 125 9.29 -12.87 6.97
C VAL A 125 10.72 -12.76 7.51
N GLU A 126 11.68 -12.44 6.65
CA GLU A 126 13.08 -12.21 7.03
C GLU A 126 13.21 -11.05 8.02
N LEU A 127 12.57 -9.92 7.72
CA LEU A 127 12.53 -8.73 8.57
C LEU A 127 11.86 -9.00 9.92
N ALA A 128 10.73 -9.72 9.94
CA ALA A 128 10.02 -10.05 11.17
C ALA A 128 10.90 -10.87 12.11
N ARG A 129 11.64 -11.85 11.56
CA ARG A 129 12.59 -12.67 12.33
C ARG A 129 13.78 -11.87 12.84
N ALA A 130 14.31 -10.94 12.03
CA ALA A 130 15.48 -10.16 12.39
C ALA A 130 15.18 -9.04 13.41
N SER A 131 14.05 -8.34 13.25
CA SER A 131 13.72 -7.12 14.00
C SER A 131 12.61 -7.30 15.03
N GLY A 132 12.00 -8.48 15.11
CA GLY A 132 11.13 -8.88 16.23
C GLY A 132 9.69 -8.35 16.21
N PHE A 133 9.22 -7.75 15.11
CA PHE A 133 7.79 -7.42 14.97
C PHE A 133 6.94 -8.66 14.64
N SER A 134 5.67 -8.64 15.04
CA SER A 134 4.76 -9.76 14.79
C SER A 134 4.26 -9.77 13.35
N LEU A 135 4.58 -10.83 12.63
CA LEU A 135 4.00 -11.17 11.33
C LEU A 135 3.23 -12.49 11.48
N GLN A 136 1.95 -12.47 11.15
CA GLN A 136 1.09 -13.65 11.17
C GLN A 136 1.05 -14.28 9.78
N GLU A 137 1.71 -15.43 9.63
CA GLU A 137 1.76 -16.22 8.39
C GLU A 137 0.60 -17.23 8.35
N ARG A 138 -0.65 -16.76 8.46
CA ARG A 138 -1.86 -17.62 8.51
C ARG A 138 -2.68 -17.60 7.21
N GLY A 139 -2.26 -16.85 6.20
CA GLY A 139 -3.02 -16.60 4.99
C GLY A 139 -4.03 -15.45 5.13
N LEU A 140 -4.85 -15.30 4.11
CA LEU A 140 -5.98 -14.36 4.02
C LEU A 140 -7.23 -15.07 3.51
N LEU A 141 -8.39 -14.75 4.06
CA LEU A 141 -9.69 -15.23 3.59
C LEU A 141 -10.41 -14.20 2.72
N MET A 142 -10.74 -14.54 1.48
CA MET A 142 -11.78 -13.84 0.71
C MET A 142 -13.14 -14.43 1.07
N LEU A 143 -13.87 -13.79 1.97
CA LEU A 143 -15.17 -14.28 2.45
C LEU A 143 -16.30 -13.81 1.53
N CYS A 144 -17.18 -14.74 1.14
CA CYS A 144 -18.29 -14.48 0.21
C CYS A 144 -19.64 -14.81 0.85
N GLN A 145 -20.62 -13.91 0.72
CA GLN A 145 -22.00 -14.11 1.19
C GLN A 145 -22.98 -14.50 0.08
N SER A 146 -22.57 -14.41 -1.18
CA SER A 146 -23.39 -14.74 -2.35
C SER A 146 -22.74 -15.79 -3.24
N GLU A 147 -23.57 -16.60 -3.89
CA GLU A 147 -23.13 -17.60 -4.88
C GLU A 147 -22.35 -16.95 -6.03
N ALA A 148 -22.83 -15.80 -6.52
CA ALA A 148 -22.14 -15.03 -7.55
C ALA A 148 -20.77 -14.55 -7.08
N GLY A 149 -20.68 -14.03 -5.84
CA GLY A 149 -19.41 -13.60 -5.26
C GLY A 149 -18.40 -14.75 -5.11
N LEU A 150 -18.87 -15.91 -4.66
CA LEU A 150 -18.04 -17.11 -4.52
C LEU A 150 -17.58 -17.65 -5.87
N ALA A 151 -18.45 -17.68 -6.88
CA ALA A 151 -18.09 -18.09 -8.24
C ALA A 151 -17.02 -17.18 -8.86
N GLU A 152 -17.18 -15.85 -8.73
CA GLU A 152 -16.18 -14.89 -9.20
C GLU A 152 -14.82 -15.08 -8.49
N GLU A 153 -14.81 -15.27 -7.17
CA GLU A 153 -13.55 -15.48 -6.43
C GLU A 153 -12.93 -16.85 -6.74
N ALA A 154 -13.73 -17.87 -7.04
CA ALA A 154 -13.21 -19.16 -7.50
C ALA A 154 -12.48 -19.04 -8.86
N GLU A 155 -12.98 -18.20 -9.78
CA GLU A 155 -12.26 -17.91 -11.03
C GLU A 155 -10.91 -17.22 -10.77
N VAL A 156 -10.86 -16.28 -9.82
CA VAL A 156 -9.62 -15.64 -9.38
C VAL A 156 -8.67 -16.66 -8.74
N ALA A 157 -9.19 -17.60 -7.95
CA ALA A 157 -8.40 -18.68 -7.36
C ALA A 157 -7.77 -19.58 -8.44
N GLU A 158 -8.50 -19.90 -9.52
CA GLU A 158 -7.94 -20.66 -10.63
C GLU A 158 -6.81 -19.91 -11.36
N GLU A 159 -6.93 -18.58 -11.54
CA GLU A 159 -5.82 -17.78 -12.06
C GLU A 159 -4.62 -17.75 -11.10
N ALA A 160 -4.87 -17.60 -9.80
CA ALA A 160 -3.83 -17.63 -8.79
C ALA A 160 -3.06 -18.96 -8.82
N LYS A 161 -3.74 -20.10 -8.99
CA LYS A 161 -3.10 -21.42 -9.17
C LYS A 161 -2.23 -21.47 -10.42
N ARG A 162 -2.71 -20.94 -11.56
CA ARG A 162 -1.93 -20.85 -12.82
C ARG A 162 -0.67 -20.03 -12.64
N LEU A 163 -0.75 -18.98 -11.81
CA LEU A 163 0.38 -18.13 -11.46
C LEU A 163 1.32 -18.75 -10.40
N GLY A 164 0.99 -19.92 -9.85
CA GLY A 164 1.81 -20.66 -8.89
C GLY A 164 1.59 -20.27 -7.42
N LEU A 165 0.49 -19.59 -7.10
CA LEU A 165 0.10 -19.26 -5.73
C LEU A 165 -0.63 -20.43 -5.05
N GLN A 166 -0.42 -20.57 -3.74
CA GLN A 166 -1.10 -21.55 -2.90
C GLN A 166 -2.47 -21.01 -2.48
N VAL A 167 -3.52 -21.64 -3.00
CA VAL A 167 -4.89 -21.16 -2.85
C VAL A 167 -5.90 -22.32 -2.79
N GLU A 168 -6.87 -22.21 -1.89
CA GLU A 168 -7.94 -23.18 -1.69
C GLU A 168 -9.30 -22.47 -1.75
N VAL A 169 -10.24 -22.99 -2.55
CA VAL A 169 -11.66 -22.61 -2.47
C VAL A 169 -12.32 -23.52 -1.44
N PHE A 170 -13.06 -22.94 -0.49
CA PHE A 170 -13.65 -23.68 0.63
C PHE A 170 -15.13 -23.32 0.85
N GLY A 171 -15.91 -24.27 1.39
CA GLY A 171 -17.31 -24.08 1.74
C GLY A 171 -17.53 -23.66 3.20
N LYS A 172 -18.80 -23.37 3.54
CA LYS A 172 -19.22 -22.90 4.86
C LYS A 172 -18.74 -23.80 6.02
N GLU A 173 -18.61 -25.10 5.78
CA GLU A 173 -18.15 -26.09 6.76
C GLU A 173 -16.73 -25.80 7.31
N ARG A 174 -15.85 -25.22 6.49
CA ARG A 174 -14.46 -24.90 6.87
C ARG A 174 -14.33 -23.60 7.68
N LEU A 175 -15.38 -22.77 7.77
CA LEU A 175 -15.28 -21.46 8.44
C LEU A 175 -14.84 -21.56 9.90
N ARG A 176 -15.31 -22.59 10.62
CA ARG A 176 -14.94 -22.82 12.03
C ARG A 176 -13.49 -23.26 12.22
N ASP A 177 -12.86 -23.84 11.19
CA ASP A 177 -11.45 -24.23 11.26
C ASP A 177 -10.55 -22.99 11.24
N PHE A 178 -10.94 -21.96 10.48
CA PHE A 178 -10.22 -20.69 10.41
C PHE A 178 -10.57 -19.76 11.57
N GLU A 179 -11.85 -19.68 11.94
CA GLU A 179 -12.38 -18.77 12.95
C GLU A 179 -13.15 -19.55 14.04
N PRO A 180 -12.44 -20.22 14.97
CA PRO A 180 -13.08 -21.01 16.04
C PRO A 180 -13.77 -20.15 17.10
N ASP A 181 -13.29 -18.93 17.33
CA ASP A 181 -13.72 -18.06 18.44
C ASP A 181 -14.74 -16.99 18.03
N ALA A 182 -14.94 -16.78 16.73
CA ALA A 182 -15.84 -15.78 16.17
C ALA A 182 -16.79 -16.41 15.14
N ARG A 183 -18.08 -16.11 15.24
CA ARG A 183 -19.04 -16.52 14.21
C ARG A 183 -18.78 -15.73 12.93
N VAL A 184 -18.68 -16.46 11.82
CA VAL A 184 -18.63 -15.90 10.47
C VAL A 184 -19.88 -16.32 9.69
N GLU A 185 -20.59 -15.36 9.11
CA GLU A 185 -21.71 -15.59 8.21
C GLU A 185 -21.25 -15.42 6.75
N ALA A 186 -20.87 -16.53 6.12
CA ALA A 186 -20.48 -16.62 4.72
C ALA A 186 -20.93 -17.96 4.14
N LEU A 187 -21.04 -18.06 2.81
CA LEU A 187 -21.26 -19.34 2.11
C LEU A 187 -19.97 -20.16 2.00
N GLY A 188 -18.83 -19.51 2.15
CA GLY A 188 -17.50 -20.04 1.90
C GLY A 188 -16.58 -18.91 1.47
N GLY A 189 -15.50 -19.27 0.79
CA GLY A 189 -14.54 -18.29 0.31
C GLY A 189 -13.33 -18.89 -0.37
N VAL A 190 -12.30 -18.07 -0.49
CA VAL A 190 -10.99 -18.45 -1.01
C VAL A 190 -9.94 -18.14 0.06
N TRP A 191 -9.13 -19.13 0.39
CA TRP A 191 -8.01 -18.98 1.32
C TRP A 191 -6.70 -18.90 0.53
N PHE A 192 -6.00 -17.78 0.66
CA PHE A 192 -4.66 -17.57 0.11
C PHE A 192 -3.64 -17.84 1.21
N GLU A 193 -3.07 -19.05 1.22
CA GLU A 193 -2.19 -19.54 2.30
C GLU A 193 -0.93 -18.67 2.45
N GLN A 194 -0.40 -18.15 1.34
CA GLN A 194 0.82 -17.34 1.32
C GLN A 194 0.60 -15.88 1.74
N ASP A 195 -0.63 -15.42 1.94
CA ASP A 195 -0.84 -14.08 2.46
C ASP A 195 -0.50 -14.01 3.96
N CYS A 196 -0.17 -12.82 4.44
CA CYS A 196 0.13 -12.59 5.85
C CYS A 196 -0.56 -11.34 6.36
N HIS A 197 -0.51 -11.10 7.66
CA HIS A 197 -0.88 -9.82 8.23
C HIS A 197 -0.01 -9.41 9.42
N LEU A 198 0.03 -8.12 9.69
CA LEU A 198 0.79 -7.50 10.77
C LEU A 198 0.10 -6.23 11.27
N ARG A 199 0.58 -5.67 12.38
CA ARG A 199 0.22 -4.31 12.83
C ARG A 199 1.17 -3.30 12.15
N PRO A 200 0.68 -2.39 11.28
CA PRO A 200 1.57 -1.53 10.46
C PRO A 200 2.56 -0.68 11.25
N LEU A 201 2.16 -0.17 12.41
CA LEU A 201 3.03 0.67 13.25
C LEU A 201 4.19 -0.12 13.87
N ASP A 202 4.00 -1.40 14.17
CA ASP A 202 5.08 -2.25 14.68
C ASP A 202 6.15 -2.45 13.60
N PHE A 203 5.73 -2.62 12.34
CA PHE A 203 6.64 -2.70 11.20
C PHE A 203 7.39 -1.38 10.95
N VAL A 204 6.68 -0.25 11.00
CA VAL A 204 7.28 1.10 10.88
C VAL A 204 8.31 1.34 11.98
N GLU A 205 7.97 1.00 13.22
CA GLU A 205 8.85 1.18 14.37
C GLU A 205 10.09 0.27 14.28
N ALA A 206 9.92 -1.00 13.86
CA ALA A 206 11.04 -1.91 13.65
C ALA A 206 12.03 -1.37 12.60
N LEU A 207 11.53 -0.88 11.45
CA LEU A 207 12.38 -0.27 10.43
C LEU A 207 13.09 0.98 10.97
N ARG A 208 12.38 1.83 11.71
CA ARG A 208 12.95 3.05 12.32
C ARG A 208 14.10 2.70 13.26
N GLN A 209 13.93 1.69 14.10
CA GLN A 209 14.95 1.22 15.04
C GLN A 209 16.17 0.65 14.32
N GLU A 210 15.98 -0.19 13.30
CA GLU A 210 17.08 -0.74 12.50
C GLU A 210 17.88 0.34 11.76
N ILE A 211 17.19 1.32 11.17
CA ILE A 211 17.84 2.45 10.49
C ILE A 211 18.65 3.27 11.49
N ALA A 212 18.06 3.61 12.65
CA ALA A 212 18.75 4.37 13.69
C ALA A 212 19.96 3.62 14.25
N ALA A 213 19.84 2.31 14.49
CA ALA A 213 20.93 1.45 14.96
C ALA A 213 22.10 1.38 13.94
N ALA A 214 21.78 1.49 12.66
CA ALA A 214 22.77 1.58 11.58
C ALA A 214 23.33 3.02 11.37
N GLY A 215 22.98 3.98 12.21
CA GLY A 215 23.45 5.38 12.14
C GLY A 215 22.67 6.26 11.16
N GLY A 216 21.49 5.83 10.71
CA GLY A 216 20.60 6.66 9.90
C GLY A 216 20.05 7.84 10.69
N VAL A 217 19.92 8.99 10.02
CA VAL A 217 19.44 10.25 10.60
C VAL A 217 18.00 10.50 10.20
N PHE A 218 17.17 10.96 11.14
CA PHE A 218 15.79 11.38 10.87
C PHE A 218 15.65 12.89 11.07
N LEU A 219 15.12 13.58 10.06
CA LEU A 219 14.85 15.01 10.10
C LEU A 219 13.34 15.25 10.00
N ALA A 220 12.78 15.86 11.05
CA ALA A 220 11.39 16.27 11.13
C ALA A 220 11.16 17.58 10.35
N GLU A 221 11.19 17.48 9.02
CA GLU A 221 11.13 18.59 8.06
C GLU A 221 10.40 18.18 6.78
N GLU A 222 9.82 19.15 6.06
CA GLU A 222 9.15 18.89 4.78
C GLU A 222 10.00 19.41 3.63
N GLY A 223 10.27 18.57 2.63
CA GLY A 223 10.98 18.96 1.42
C GLY A 223 10.11 19.87 0.53
N THR A 224 10.66 20.99 0.08
CA THR A 224 9.93 21.99 -0.72
C THR A 224 10.46 22.14 -2.15
N ASP A 225 11.76 21.92 -2.36
CA ASP A 225 12.40 22.03 -3.66
C ASP A 225 13.73 21.26 -3.70
N PHE A 226 14.29 21.09 -4.90
CA PHE A 226 15.62 20.54 -5.10
C PHE A 226 16.62 21.63 -5.47
N VAL A 227 17.84 21.51 -4.95
CA VAL A 227 18.96 22.37 -5.34
C VAL A 227 19.76 21.62 -6.41
N GLU A 228 19.89 22.21 -7.59
CA GLU A 228 20.59 21.63 -8.72
C GLU A 228 21.89 22.39 -9.03
N LYS A 229 22.96 21.64 -9.34
CA LYS A 229 24.22 22.16 -9.87
C LYS A 229 24.67 21.28 -11.02
N ASN A 230 24.98 21.88 -12.17
CA ASN A 230 25.44 21.18 -13.38
C ASN A 230 24.55 19.99 -13.79
N GLY A 231 23.21 20.17 -13.73
CA GLY A 231 22.25 19.13 -14.10
C GLY A 231 22.11 17.98 -13.09
N ARG A 232 22.66 18.13 -11.88
CA ARG A 232 22.60 17.13 -10.81
C ARG A 232 21.99 17.74 -9.55
N VAL A 233 21.11 16.99 -8.88
CA VAL A 233 20.58 17.40 -7.57
C VAL A 233 21.68 17.26 -6.52
N VAL A 234 21.93 18.29 -5.73
CA VAL A 234 22.96 18.30 -4.67
C VAL A 234 22.39 18.43 -3.26
N ALA A 235 21.16 18.94 -3.13
CA ALA A 235 20.47 19.04 -1.85
C ALA A 235 18.95 19.08 -2.01
N LEU A 236 18.24 18.74 -0.93
CA LEU A 236 16.82 19.01 -0.74
C LEU A 236 16.66 20.27 0.10
N ARG A 237 15.90 21.26 -0.38
CA ARG A 237 15.49 22.40 0.42
C ARG A 237 14.27 22.05 1.25
N THR A 238 14.23 22.46 2.51
CA THR A 238 13.11 22.16 3.42
C THR A 238 12.29 23.38 3.81
N THR A 239 11.16 23.16 4.48
CA THR A 239 10.31 24.22 5.06
C THR A 239 11.01 25.03 6.15
N LYS A 240 12.09 24.51 6.75
CA LYS A 240 12.92 25.25 7.73
C LYS A 240 14.00 26.11 7.07
N GLY A 241 14.06 26.13 5.74
CA GLY A 241 15.10 26.84 4.99
C GLY A 241 16.46 26.14 5.00
N SER A 242 16.54 24.93 5.57
CA SER A 242 17.76 24.12 5.54
C SER A 242 17.93 23.47 4.16
N GLU A 243 19.18 23.15 3.81
CA GLU A 243 19.52 22.36 2.63
C GLU A 243 20.16 21.04 3.08
N VAL A 244 19.44 19.94 2.86
CA VAL A 244 19.91 18.59 3.21
C VAL A 244 20.70 18.04 2.03
N ALA A 245 22.03 18.10 2.12
CA ALA A 245 22.92 17.63 1.08
C ALA A 245 22.89 16.09 0.92
N GLY A 246 23.06 15.61 -0.30
CA GLY A 246 23.06 14.17 -0.60
C GLY A 246 23.66 13.82 -1.96
N ASP A 247 24.19 12.61 -2.09
CA ASP A 247 24.70 12.08 -3.37
C ASP A 247 23.60 11.42 -4.20
N GLN A 248 22.58 10.87 -3.55
CA GLN A 248 21.38 10.31 -4.16
C GLN A 248 20.14 10.75 -3.38
N PHE A 249 18.99 10.77 -4.05
CA PHE A 249 17.71 11.16 -3.47
C PHE A 249 16.65 10.12 -3.83
N VAL A 250 15.85 9.70 -2.86
CA VAL A 250 14.71 8.79 -3.06
C VAL A 250 13.44 9.52 -2.70
N LEU A 251 12.55 9.75 -3.66
CA LEU A 251 11.25 10.39 -3.43
C LEU A 251 10.18 9.31 -3.16
N ALA A 252 9.80 9.17 -1.90
CA ALA A 252 8.88 8.16 -1.39
C ALA A 252 7.74 8.74 -0.52
N GLY A 253 7.41 10.02 -0.70
CA GLY A 253 6.41 10.75 0.09
C GLY A 253 4.94 10.43 -0.24
N GLY A 254 4.63 9.26 -0.80
CA GLY A 254 3.26 8.89 -1.19
C GLY A 254 2.62 9.93 -2.11
N ILE A 255 1.38 10.34 -1.82
CA ILE A 255 0.65 11.35 -2.61
C ILE A 255 1.35 12.73 -2.61
N ALA A 256 2.06 13.06 -1.53
CA ALA A 256 2.81 14.31 -1.40
C ALA A 256 4.03 14.36 -2.34
N SER A 257 4.45 13.23 -2.92
CA SER A 257 5.50 13.18 -3.93
C SER A 257 5.18 14.01 -5.18
N LEU A 258 3.89 14.30 -5.44
CA LEU A 258 3.47 15.06 -6.63
C LEU A 258 4.08 16.45 -6.71
N SER A 259 4.19 17.17 -5.59
CA SER A 259 4.70 18.54 -5.56
C SER A 259 6.19 18.57 -5.92
N LEU A 260 6.99 17.69 -5.32
CA LEU A 260 8.43 17.57 -5.58
C LEU A 260 8.73 16.94 -6.94
N ALA A 261 7.96 15.95 -7.40
CA ALA A 261 8.10 15.38 -8.74
C ALA A 261 7.93 16.45 -9.83
N LYS A 262 6.99 17.38 -9.65
CA LYS A 262 6.80 18.51 -10.56
C LYS A 262 8.02 19.43 -10.64
N ARG A 263 8.75 19.64 -9.53
CA ARG A 263 10.00 20.42 -9.51
C ARG A 263 11.11 19.79 -10.35
N LEU A 264 11.10 18.46 -10.45
CA LEU A 264 12.01 17.67 -11.28
C LEU A 264 11.56 17.59 -12.76
N GLY A 265 10.47 18.26 -13.13
CA GLY A 265 9.89 18.19 -14.47
C GLY A 265 9.08 16.92 -14.74
N LEU A 266 8.86 16.07 -13.75
CA LEU A 266 8.09 14.84 -13.89
C LEU A 266 6.59 15.08 -13.74
N LYS A 267 5.81 14.44 -14.61
CA LYS A 267 4.36 14.35 -14.50
C LYS A 267 4.01 12.94 -14.08
N LEU A 268 3.61 12.76 -12.82
CA LEU A 268 3.15 11.48 -12.29
C LEU A 268 1.61 11.52 -12.21
N PRO A 269 0.85 10.93 -13.15
CA PRO A 269 -0.59 10.79 -13.00
C PRO A 269 -0.90 10.00 -11.72
N MET A 270 -1.43 10.66 -10.69
CA MET A 270 -1.73 10.02 -9.42
C MET A 270 -2.86 10.77 -8.72
N GLN A 271 -3.76 10.04 -8.10
CA GLN A 271 -4.87 10.60 -7.31
C GLN A 271 -4.85 10.03 -5.90
N GLY A 272 -5.30 10.84 -4.94
CA GLY A 272 -5.56 10.36 -3.59
C GLY A 272 -6.81 9.49 -3.56
N GLY A 273 -6.64 8.20 -3.26
CA GLY A 273 -7.72 7.29 -2.92
C GLY A 273 -7.99 7.33 -1.42
N LYS A 274 -8.96 8.14 -1.00
CA LYS A 274 -9.35 8.25 0.41
C LYS A 274 -9.93 6.93 0.91
N GLY A 275 -9.38 6.43 2.01
CA GLY A 275 -9.86 5.24 2.69
C GLY A 275 -10.05 5.52 4.18
N TYR A 276 -10.82 4.64 4.82
CA TYR A 276 -11.14 4.70 6.23
C TYR A 276 -10.63 3.46 6.95
N SER A 277 -10.28 3.61 8.22
CA SER A 277 -10.16 2.46 9.12
C SER A 277 -10.61 2.79 10.53
N LEU A 278 -11.14 1.77 11.21
CA LEU A 278 -11.50 1.76 12.62
C LEU A 278 -10.71 0.65 13.29
N THR A 279 -10.14 0.92 14.46
CA THR A 279 -9.40 -0.09 15.22
C THR A 279 -10.10 -0.31 16.56
N LEU A 280 -10.80 -1.43 16.67
CA LEU A 280 -11.44 -1.88 17.90
C LEU A 280 -10.36 -2.45 18.83
N LYS A 281 -10.16 -1.83 19.99
CA LYS A 281 -9.26 -2.35 21.02
C LYS A 281 -9.99 -3.37 21.88
N LYS A 282 -9.33 -4.48 22.20
CA LYS A 282 -9.86 -5.58 23.02
C LYS A 282 -11.24 -6.03 22.52
N PRO A 283 -11.34 -6.49 21.25
CA PRO A 283 -12.60 -6.95 20.69
C PRO A 283 -13.17 -8.09 21.54
N ARG A 284 -14.49 -8.12 21.70
CA ARG A 284 -15.20 -9.14 22.50
C ARG A 284 -15.01 -10.57 22.01
N LYS A 285 -14.70 -10.74 20.73
CA LYS A 285 -14.37 -12.02 20.08
C LYS A 285 -13.02 -11.90 19.41
N ALA A 286 -12.26 -12.99 19.44
CA ALA A 286 -11.00 -13.08 18.73
C ALA A 286 -11.26 -13.47 17.27
N VAL A 287 -10.89 -12.58 16.36
CA VAL A 287 -10.74 -12.91 14.93
C VAL A 287 -9.30 -13.38 14.75
N GLN A 288 -9.09 -14.50 14.05
CA GLN A 288 -7.82 -15.23 14.03
C GLN A 288 -7.02 -15.02 12.75
N ILE A 289 -7.71 -14.77 11.63
CA ILE A 289 -7.10 -14.59 10.31
C ILE A 289 -7.62 -13.30 9.68
N CYS A 290 -6.79 -12.64 8.87
CA CYS A 290 -7.25 -11.46 8.14
C CYS A 290 -8.19 -11.88 7.02
N SER A 291 -9.18 -11.05 6.71
CA SER A 291 -10.17 -11.34 5.68
C SER A 291 -10.56 -10.11 4.87
N LEU A 292 -10.95 -10.34 3.62
CA LEU A 292 -11.60 -9.36 2.76
C LEU A 292 -13.04 -9.82 2.51
N LEU A 293 -13.98 -8.96 2.88
CA LEU A 293 -15.41 -9.20 2.73
C LEU A 293 -15.82 -8.84 1.30
N LYS A 294 -16.01 -9.84 0.43
CA LYS A 294 -16.17 -9.66 -1.03
C LYS A 294 -17.23 -8.62 -1.40
N GLU A 295 -18.45 -8.79 -0.90
CA GLU A 295 -19.60 -7.92 -1.23
C GLU A 295 -19.45 -6.52 -0.63
N GLY A 296 -18.80 -6.41 0.53
CA GLY A 296 -18.57 -5.16 1.25
C GLY A 296 -17.34 -4.37 0.81
N ARG A 297 -16.36 -5.05 0.21
CA ARG A 297 -14.98 -4.57 0.00
C ARG A 297 -14.39 -3.98 1.29
N VAL A 298 -14.58 -4.69 2.39
CA VAL A 298 -14.08 -4.34 3.72
C VAL A 298 -12.95 -5.29 4.09
N ALA A 299 -11.82 -4.74 4.51
CA ALA A 299 -10.70 -5.47 5.07
C ALA A 299 -10.87 -5.60 6.58
N VAL A 300 -10.66 -6.79 7.11
CA VAL A 300 -10.70 -7.11 8.53
C VAL A 300 -9.38 -7.74 8.90
N THR A 301 -8.67 -7.17 9.85
CA THR A 301 -7.34 -7.66 10.24
C THR A 301 -7.21 -7.70 11.75
N PRO A 302 -7.01 -8.89 12.34
CA PRO A 302 -6.59 -8.96 13.72
C PRO A 302 -5.15 -8.45 13.85
N MET A 303 -4.91 -7.62 14.84
CA MET A 303 -3.62 -6.98 15.12
C MET A 303 -3.33 -7.17 16.60
N GLY A 304 -3.04 -8.41 17.02
CA GLY A 304 -2.84 -8.74 18.43
C GLY A 304 -4.11 -8.55 19.25
N ASP A 305 -4.09 -7.63 20.21
CA ASP A 305 -5.23 -7.31 21.10
C ASP A 305 -6.27 -6.38 20.47
N SER A 306 -6.20 -6.13 19.17
CA SER A 306 -7.09 -5.21 18.45
C SER A 306 -7.55 -5.79 17.13
N LEU A 307 -8.69 -5.31 16.64
CA LEU A 307 -9.26 -5.69 15.35
C LEU A 307 -9.42 -4.44 14.50
N ARG A 308 -8.77 -4.41 13.34
CA ARG A 308 -8.92 -3.32 12.38
C ARG A 308 -9.94 -3.67 11.33
N VAL A 309 -10.89 -2.77 11.12
CA VAL A 309 -11.87 -2.82 10.03
C VAL A 309 -11.61 -1.62 9.14
N ALA A 310 -11.22 -1.87 7.90
CA ALA A 310 -10.80 -0.85 6.95
C ALA A 310 -11.61 -0.96 5.66
N GLY A 311 -11.93 0.19 5.06
CA GLY A 311 -12.81 0.19 3.91
C GLY A 311 -12.91 1.50 3.16
N THR A 312 -13.66 1.37 2.08
CA THR A 312 -13.91 2.30 0.98
C THR A 312 -12.66 2.82 0.25
N MET A 313 -12.91 3.27 -0.97
CA MET A 313 -11.99 4.05 -1.78
C MET A 313 -12.75 5.22 -2.40
N GLU A 314 -12.39 6.45 -2.06
CA GLU A 314 -12.91 7.65 -2.73
C GLU A 314 -11.81 8.37 -3.49
N ILE A 315 -12.00 8.57 -4.80
CA ILE A 315 -11.13 9.43 -5.60
C ILE A 315 -11.64 10.87 -5.43
N CYS A 316 -11.05 11.59 -4.47
CA CYS A 316 -11.47 12.94 -4.07
C CYS A 316 -10.33 13.96 -3.98
N GLY A 317 -9.17 13.66 -4.58
CA GLY A 317 -8.01 14.55 -4.56
C GLY A 317 -7.31 14.55 -3.21
N SER A 318 -7.20 15.73 -2.59
CA SER A 318 -6.57 15.95 -1.28
C SER A 318 -7.57 16.07 -0.13
N ASP A 319 -8.87 15.89 -0.40
CA ASP A 319 -9.92 15.96 0.62
C ASP A 319 -9.80 14.80 1.61
N THR A 320 -9.58 15.10 2.89
CA THR A 320 -9.48 14.13 3.98
C THR A 320 -10.69 14.16 4.92
N SER A 321 -11.78 14.84 4.54
CA SER A 321 -13.00 14.87 5.35
C SER A 321 -13.64 13.49 5.47
N LEU A 322 -14.14 13.17 6.68
CA LEU A 322 -14.83 11.93 6.97
C LEU A 322 -16.25 11.94 6.40
N ASN A 323 -16.61 10.91 5.63
CA ASN A 323 -17.99 10.64 5.24
C ASN A 323 -18.60 9.59 6.18
N ARG A 324 -19.42 10.05 7.13
CA ARG A 324 -20.06 9.18 8.14
C ARG A 324 -20.97 8.11 7.52
N THR A 325 -21.66 8.42 6.42
CA THR A 325 -22.54 7.46 5.73
C THR A 325 -21.74 6.29 5.14
N ARG A 326 -20.57 6.56 4.55
CA ARG A 326 -19.69 5.50 4.03
C ARG A 326 -19.03 4.71 5.15
N LEU A 327 -18.59 5.38 6.21
CA LEU A 327 -18.06 4.71 7.40
C LEU A 327 -19.09 3.74 7.99
N GLN A 328 -20.35 4.18 8.09
CA GLN A 328 -21.45 3.32 8.53
C GLN A 328 -21.64 2.11 7.61
N GLY A 329 -21.50 2.27 6.30
CA GLY A 329 -21.53 1.15 5.34
C GLY A 329 -20.42 0.12 5.58
N VAL A 330 -19.22 0.56 5.99
CA VAL A 330 -18.10 -0.33 6.37
C VAL A 330 -18.46 -1.13 7.62
N ILE A 331 -18.94 -0.45 8.67
CA ILE A 331 -19.36 -1.08 9.94
C ILE A 331 -20.48 -2.09 9.71
N GLU A 332 -21.54 -1.69 9.01
CA GLU A 332 -22.68 -2.56 8.69
C GLU A 332 -22.22 -3.78 7.90
N SER A 333 -21.30 -3.61 6.95
CA SER A 333 -20.76 -4.75 6.20
C SER A 333 -19.94 -5.69 7.07
N PHE A 334 -19.13 -5.17 7.99
CA PHE A 334 -18.39 -5.98 8.94
C PHE A 334 -19.35 -6.80 9.82
N CYS A 335 -20.34 -6.16 10.45
CA CYS A 335 -21.30 -6.85 11.32
C CYS A 335 -22.16 -7.88 10.58
N ARG A 336 -22.43 -7.69 9.28
CA ARG A 336 -23.11 -8.73 8.47
C ARG A 336 -22.29 -10.00 8.34
N PHE A 337 -20.96 -9.91 8.23
CA PHE A 337 -20.08 -11.07 8.13
C PHE A 337 -19.69 -11.62 9.50
N TYR A 338 -19.56 -10.77 10.52
CA TYR A 338 -19.19 -11.14 11.88
C TYR A 338 -20.33 -10.75 12.86
N PRO A 339 -21.42 -11.54 12.92
CA PRO A 339 -22.64 -11.19 13.67
C PRO A 339 -22.49 -11.20 15.19
N ASP A 340 -21.34 -11.62 15.73
CA ASP A 340 -21.04 -11.47 17.16
C ASP A 340 -20.71 -10.01 17.55
N PHE A 341 -20.49 -9.16 16.56
CA PHE A 341 -20.25 -7.73 16.71
C PHE A 341 -21.45 -6.91 16.22
N SER A 342 -21.59 -5.71 16.75
CA SER A 342 -22.63 -4.76 16.35
C SER A 342 -22.06 -3.35 16.16
N PRO A 343 -22.79 -2.44 15.49
CA PRO A 343 -22.33 -1.06 15.32
C PRO A 343 -21.97 -0.34 16.63
N GLU A 344 -22.60 -0.74 17.74
CA GLU A 344 -22.34 -0.22 19.08
C GLU A 344 -20.89 -0.46 19.54
N ASP A 345 -20.23 -1.54 19.08
CA ASP A 345 -18.82 -1.82 19.38
C ASP A 345 -17.89 -0.73 18.81
N PHE A 346 -18.35 0.04 17.81
CA PHE A 346 -17.57 1.09 17.16
C PHE A 346 -17.84 2.51 17.68
N VAL A 347 -18.76 2.65 18.65
CA VAL A 347 -19.10 3.96 19.22
C VAL A 347 -17.90 4.54 19.99
N GLY A 348 -17.59 5.81 19.73
CA GLY A 348 -16.48 6.51 20.38
C GLY A 348 -15.09 6.15 19.84
N ILE A 349 -14.99 5.27 18.83
CA ILE A 349 -13.74 5.02 18.12
C ILE A 349 -13.54 6.13 17.09
N GLU A 350 -12.42 6.84 17.18
CA GLU A 350 -12.05 7.83 16.18
C GLU A 350 -11.61 7.12 14.88
N PRO A 351 -12.29 7.37 13.75
CA PRO A 351 -11.92 6.79 12.48
C PRO A 351 -10.65 7.45 11.92
N TRP A 352 -9.73 6.63 11.43
CA TRP A 352 -8.62 7.12 10.63
C TRP A 352 -9.07 7.38 9.19
N VAL A 353 -8.52 8.44 8.57
CA VAL A 353 -8.73 8.80 7.17
C VAL A 353 -7.39 9.08 6.50
N GLY A 354 -7.15 8.52 5.31
CA GLY A 354 -5.95 8.87 4.55
C GLY A 354 -6.02 8.55 3.06
N LEU A 355 -5.04 9.08 2.32
CA LEU A 355 -5.06 9.17 0.86
C LEU A 355 -4.03 8.25 0.21
N ARG A 356 -4.50 7.09 -0.25
CA ARG A 356 -3.67 6.10 -0.97
C ARG A 356 -3.15 6.72 -2.28
N PRO A 357 -1.85 6.61 -2.60
CA PRO A 357 -1.28 7.18 -3.83
C PRO A 357 -1.61 6.31 -5.04
N CYS A 358 -2.76 6.53 -5.68
CA CYS A 358 -3.27 5.68 -6.75
C CYS A 358 -2.77 6.13 -8.14
N SER A 359 -1.86 5.37 -8.74
CA SER A 359 -1.54 5.44 -10.17
C SER A 359 -2.73 4.94 -11.02
N PRO A 360 -2.87 5.38 -12.29
CA PRO A 360 -4.03 5.02 -13.12
C PRO A 360 -4.00 3.58 -13.62
N ASP A 361 -2.84 2.93 -13.69
CA ASP A 361 -2.71 1.52 -14.08
C ASP A 361 -2.64 0.56 -12.88
N GLY A 362 -2.63 1.10 -11.67
CA GLY A 362 -2.51 0.33 -10.43
C GLY A 362 -1.09 -0.15 -10.10
N LEU A 363 -0.08 0.25 -10.87
CA LEU A 363 1.32 -0.12 -10.65
C LEU A 363 2.11 1.01 -9.96
N PRO A 364 3.09 0.69 -9.09
CA PRO A 364 3.99 1.70 -8.53
C PRO A 364 4.77 2.48 -9.60
N TYR A 365 5.25 3.66 -9.22
CA TYR A 365 6.31 4.38 -9.92
C TYR A 365 7.64 4.07 -9.24
N LEU A 366 8.53 3.38 -9.95
CA LEU A 366 9.85 3.00 -9.46
C LEU A 366 10.91 3.18 -10.56
N GLY A 367 11.92 4.01 -10.29
CA GLY A 367 13.03 4.21 -11.22
C GLY A 367 13.70 5.58 -11.12
N ARG A 368 14.75 5.77 -11.91
CA ARG A 368 15.48 7.05 -11.98
C ARG A 368 14.68 8.13 -12.71
N VAL A 369 14.96 9.38 -12.37
CA VAL A 369 14.44 10.55 -13.08
C VAL A 369 15.32 10.86 -14.29
N PRO A 370 14.79 10.87 -15.53
CA PRO A 370 15.59 11.18 -16.71
C PRO A 370 16.28 12.53 -16.62
N GLY A 371 17.58 12.55 -16.90
CA GLY A 371 18.40 13.76 -16.84
C GLY A 371 18.80 14.17 -15.41
N ARG A 372 18.33 13.46 -14.39
CA ARG A 372 18.69 13.62 -12.97
C ARG A 372 18.90 12.26 -12.35
N GLU A 373 19.88 11.53 -12.89
CA GLU A 373 20.07 10.11 -12.60
C GLU A 373 20.26 9.81 -11.11
N ASN A 374 20.67 10.79 -10.30
CA ASN A 374 20.78 10.61 -8.85
C ASN A 374 19.48 10.77 -8.05
N VAL A 375 18.35 10.95 -8.72
CA VAL A 375 17.02 10.97 -8.10
C VAL A 375 16.24 9.74 -8.53
N ILE A 376 15.66 9.05 -7.55
CA ILE A 376 14.87 7.83 -7.73
C ILE A 376 13.45 8.11 -7.21
N ILE A 377 12.44 7.73 -7.98
CA ILE A 377 11.05 7.76 -7.56
C ILE A 377 10.69 6.38 -7.01
N ALA A 378 10.00 6.34 -5.87
CA ALA A 378 9.47 5.12 -5.26
C ALA A 378 8.12 5.43 -4.58
N THR A 379 7.04 5.54 -5.37
CA THR A 379 5.70 5.93 -4.88
C THR A 379 4.60 5.30 -5.73
N GLY A 380 3.33 5.66 -5.52
CA GLY A 380 2.23 5.23 -6.39
C GLY A 380 1.72 3.82 -6.13
N HIS A 381 2.03 3.23 -4.97
CA HIS A 381 1.67 1.85 -4.64
C HIS A 381 0.18 1.58 -4.40
N ALA A 382 -0.70 2.58 -4.58
CA ALA A 382 -2.14 2.46 -4.33
C ALA A 382 -2.45 1.78 -2.97
N MET A 383 -3.08 0.61 -2.97
CA MET A 383 -3.41 -0.16 -1.76
C MET A 383 -2.26 -1.07 -1.27
N MET A 384 -1.25 -1.28 -2.11
CA MET A 384 -0.20 -2.29 -1.94
C MET A 384 1.05 -1.79 -1.21
N GLY A 385 1.05 -0.54 -0.73
CA GLY A 385 2.25 0.12 -0.18
C GLY A 385 2.92 -0.65 0.96
N LEU A 386 2.14 -1.18 1.91
CA LEU A 386 2.68 -2.00 3.01
C LEU A 386 3.17 -3.36 2.50
N SER A 387 2.37 -4.03 1.67
CA SER A 387 2.69 -5.34 1.12
C SER A 387 3.97 -5.32 0.29
N LEU A 388 4.19 -4.26 -0.50
CA LEU A 388 5.32 -4.13 -1.43
C LEU A 388 6.48 -3.28 -0.88
N ALA A 389 6.40 -2.79 0.36
CA ALA A 389 7.43 -1.93 0.92
C ALA A 389 8.82 -2.58 0.93
N PRO A 390 9.02 -3.80 1.50
CA PRO A 390 10.33 -4.45 1.49
C PRO A 390 10.93 -4.65 0.11
N VAL A 391 10.17 -5.22 -0.85
CA VAL A 391 10.70 -5.43 -2.22
C VAL A 391 11.02 -4.10 -2.89
N THR A 392 10.21 -3.06 -2.68
CA THR A 392 10.49 -1.72 -3.22
C THR A 392 11.80 -1.18 -2.66
N GLY A 393 12.01 -1.31 -1.34
CA GLY A 393 13.24 -0.85 -0.70
C GLY A 393 14.50 -1.59 -1.20
N SER A 394 14.41 -2.90 -1.35
CA SER A 394 15.46 -3.74 -1.93
C SER A 394 15.78 -3.33 -3.37
N LEU A 395 14.75 -3.09 -4.19
CA LEU A 395 14.94 -2.61 -5.57
C LEU A 395 15.53 -1.18 -5.61
N VAL A 396 15.14 -0.29 -4.71
CA VAL A 396 15.75 1.05 -4.58
C VAL A 396 17.24 0.95 -4.28
N GLU A 397 17.64 0.07 -3.37
CA GLU A 397 19.05 -0.19 -3.06
C GLU A 397 19.82 -0.64 -4.31
N LYS A 398 19.30 -1.64 -5.05
CA LYS A 398 19.90 -2.12 -6.30
C LYS A 398 20.02 -1.01 -7.34
N ILE A 399 18.97 -0.19 -7.50
CA ILE A 399 19.02 0.98 -8.40
C ILE A 399 20.12 1.94 -7.95
N VAL A 400 20.24 2.27 -6.65
CA VAL A 400 21.31 3.13 -6.12
C VAL A 400 22.70 2.53 -6.39
N ALA A 401 22.86 1.22 -6.24
CA ALA A 401 24.09 0.49 -6.50
C ALA A 401 24.45 0.45 -7.99
N GLY A 402 23.46 0.51 -8.87
CA GLY A 402 23.62 0.27 -10.32
C GLY A 402 23.57 -1.21 -10.69
N ASP A 403 23.01 -2.04 -9.79
CA ASP A 403 22.93 -3.48 -9.95
C ASP A 403 21.63 -3.89 -10.67
N ALA A 404 21.63 -5.10 -11.25
CA ALA A 404 20.44 -5.63 -11.89
C ALA A 404 19.34 -5.91 -10.83
N PRO A 405 18.08 -5.48 -11.07
CA PRO A 405 17.01 -5.59 -10.08
C PRO A 405 16.62 -7.04 -9.73
N GLY A 406 16.84 -7.99 -10.65
CA GLY A 406 16.47 -9.41 -10.49
C GLY A 406 14.98 -9.71 -10.72
N ILE A 407 14.14 -8.67 -10.73
CA ILE A 407 12.75 -8.68 -11.19
C ILE A 407 12.66 -7.64 -12.31
N GLU A 408 11.92 -7.91 -13.37
CA GLU A 408 11.76 -6.92 -14.45
C GLU A 408 10.83 -5.78 -14.00
N ILE A 409 11.40 -4.59 -13.83
CA ILE A 409 10.73 -3.37 -13.35
C ILE A 409 10.51 -2.31 -14.44
N ALA A 410 10.80 -2.60 -15.72
CA ALA A 410 10.60 -1.64 -16.81
C ALA A 410 9.15 -1.09 -16.85
N GLY A 411 8.16 -1.93 -16.55
CA GLY A 411 6.75 -1.53 -16.43
C GLY A 411 6.45 -0.54 -15.30
N LEU A 412 7.36 -0.37 -14.35
CA LEU A 412 7.22 0.56 -13.21
C LEU A 412 7.84 1.94 -13.47
N ASN A 413 8.45 2.15 -14.65
CA ASN A 413 9.19 3.37 -14.95
C ASN A 413 8.35 4.65 -14.65
N PRO A 414 8.90 5.65 -13.94
CA PRO A 414 8.19 6.89 -13.59
C PRO A 414 7.65 7.69 -14.80
N THR A 415 8.24 7.52 -15.99
CA THR A 415 7.86 8.25 -17.21
C THR A 415 7.02 7.42 -18.19
N ARG A 416 6.48 6.27 -17.77
CA ARG A 416 5.69 5.38 -18.66
C ARG A 416 4.42 6.00 -19.26
N PHE A 417 4.00 7.18 -18.77
CA PHE A 417 2.84 7.92 -19.27
C PHE A 417 3.19 9.19 -20.07
N GLY A 418 4.47 9.40 -20.38
CA GLY A 418 4.97 10.59 -21.09
C GLY A 418 5.37 11.72 -20.17
#